data_AF-A0AAV3W2M3-F1
#
_entry.id   AF-A0AAV3W2M3-F1
#
_cell.length_a   1.000
_cell.length_b   1.000
_cell.length_c   1.000
_cell.angle_alpha   90.00
_cell.angle_beta   90.00
_cell.angle_gamma   90.00
#
_symmetry.space_group_name_H-M   'P 1'
#
loop_
_entity.id
_entity.type
_entity.pdbx_description
1 polymer ?
#
loop_
_entity_poly.entity_id
_entity_poly.type
_entity_poly.pdbx_seq_one_letter_code
_entity_poly.pdbx_strand_id
1 'polypeptide(L)' 'MEKIIEIEKMICKMRQSLYEIINNEKSLLGIEVITASQRLDDIINQYNELLDNGI' A
#
# COMPACT_ATOMS: atom_id res chain seq x y z
N MET A 1 14.75 -10.67 6.53
CA MET A 1 15.12 -9.25 6.67
C MET A 1 15.11 -8.49 5.33
N GLU A 2 15.87 -8.91 4.29
CA GLU A 2 15.88 -8.18 3.00
C GLU A 2 14.49 -8.05 2.34
N LYS A 3 13.70 -9.13 2.30
CA LYS A 3 12.32 -9.10 1.76
C LYS A 3 11.38 -8.13 2.50
N ILE A 4 11.55 -8.01 3.82
CA ILE A 4 10.76 -7.09 4.66
C ILE A 4 11.08 -5.65 4.23
N ILE A 5 12.37 -5.32 4.10
CA ILE A 5 12.83 -3.99 3.67
C ILE A 5 12.34 -3.63 2.26
N GLU A 6 12.30 -4.61 1.35
CA GLU A 6 11.77 -4.38 -0.01
C GLU A 6 10.27 -4.06 0.02
N ILE A 7 9.50 -4.79 0.81
CA ILE A 7 8.06 -4.57 0.95
C ILE A 7 7.78 -3.23 1.64
N GLU A 8 8.55 -2.84 2.66
CA GLU A 8 8.45 -1.50 3.27
C GLU A 8 8.65 -0.38 2.23
N LYS A 9 9.63 -0.54 1.34
CA LYS A 9 9.85 0.42 0.25
C LYS A 9 8.67 0.47 -0.73
N MET A 10 8.06 -0.69 -1.02
CA MET A 10 6.86 -0.74 -1.87
C MET A 10 5.67 -0.06 -1.20
N ILE A 11 5.42 -0.32 0.09
CA ILE A 11 4.37 0.34 0.88
C ILE A 11 4.55 1.85 0.86
N CYS A 12 5.77 2.35 1.07
CA CYS A 12 6.06 3.78 1.04
C CYS A 12 5.74 4.41 -0.33
N LYS A 13 6.16 3.77 -1.43
CA LYS A 13 5.85 4.26 -2.78
C LYS A 13 4.35 4.25 -3.07
N MET A 14 3.66 3.17 -2.71
CA MET A 14 2.22 3.04 -2.94
C MET A 14 1.41 4.05 -2.12
N ARG A 15 1.84 4.37 -0.89
CA ARG A 15 1.25 5.46 -0.11
C ARG A 15 1.40 6.81 -0.81
N GLN A 16 2.58 7.12 -1.32
CA GLN A 16 2.81 8.36 -2.07
C GLN A 16 1.89 8.45 -3.29
N SER A 17 1.82 7.39 -4.10
CA SER A 17 0.93 7.34 -5.25
C SER A 17 -0.55 7.45 -4.87
N LEU A 18 -0.98 6.84 -3.76
CA LEU A 18 -2.35 6.97 -3.26
C LEU A 18 -2.68 8.42 -2.88
N TYR A 19 -1.75 9.12 -2.21
CA TYR A 19 -1.93 10.54 -1.89
C TYR A 19 -2.03 11.41 -3.15
N GLU A 20 -1.22 11.13 -4.18
CA GLU A 20 -1.32 11.82 -5.47
C GLU A 20 -2.69 11.59 -6.12
N ILE A 21 -3.19 10.35 -6.13
CA ILE A 21 -4.52 10.02 -6.66
C ILE A 21 -5.60 10.76 -5.87
N ILE A 22 -5.56 10.71 -4.53
CA ILE A 22 -6.52 11.40 -3.65
C ILE A 22 -6.52 12.92 -3.90
N ASN A 23 -5.35 13.52 -4.10
CA ASN A 23 -5.23 14.95 -4.35
C ASN A 23 -5.73 15.36 -5.75
N ASN A 24 -5.68 14.45 -6.72
CA ASN A 24 -6.16 14.69 -8.09
C ASN A 24 -7.63 14.33 -8.29
N GLU A 25 -8.17 13.47 -7.44
CA GLU A 25 -9.56 13.01 -7.50
C GLU A 25 -10.52 13.94 -6.75
N LYS A 26 -11.74 14.07 -7.28
CA LYS A 26 -12.78 14.89 -6.63
C LYS A 26 -13.47 14.17 -5.46
N SER A 27 -13.27 12.85 -5.37
CA SER A 27 -13.95 11.99 -4.41
C SER A 27 -13.02 10.89 -3.90
N LEU A 28 -13.00 10.70 -2.58
CA LEU A 28 -12.32 9.56 -1.95
C LEU A 28 -12.96 8.21 -2.29
N LEU A 29 -14.18 8.22 -2.85
CA LEU A 29 -14.88 7.03 -3.34
C LEU A 29 -14.71 6.84 -4.85
N GLY A 30 -13.80 7.59 -5.48
CA GLY A 30 -13.42 7.37 -6.87
C GLY A 30 -12.86 5.96 -7.05
N ILE A 31 -13.16 5.34 -8.19
CA ILE A 31 -12.73 3.96 -8.47
C ILE A 31 -11.21 3.80 -8.43
N GLU A 32 -10.48 4.85 -8.81
CA GLU A 32 -9.01 4.87 -8.75
C GLU A 32 -8.49 4.92 -7.32
N VAL A 33 -9.09 5.75 -6.46
CA VAL A 33 -8.77 5.81 -5.02
C VAL A 33 -9.03 4.47 -4.35
N ILE A 34 -10.20 3.88 -4.61
CA ILE A 34 -10.59 2.56 -4.07
C ILE A 34 -9.60 1.49 -4.52
N THR A 35 -9.31 1.42 -5.83
CA THR A 35 -8.40 0.41 -6.39
C THR A 35 -6.98 0.54 -5.83
N ALA A 36 -6.47 1.78 -5.73
CA ALA A 36 -5.15 2.04 -5.17
C ALA A 36 -5.08 1.70 -3.68
N SER A 37 -6.16 1.98 -2.93
CA SER A 37 -6.26 1.64 -1.50
C SER A 37 -6.25 0.13 -1.28
N GLN A 38 -7.06 -0.61 -2.03
CA GLN A 38 -7.12 -2.08 -1.94
C GLN A 38 -5.76 -2.73 -2.23
N ARG A 39 -5.06 -2.27 -3.26
CA ARG A 39 -3.72 -2.79 -3.57
C ARG A 39 -2.70 -2.49 -2.48
N LEU A 40 -2.79 -1.33 -1.83
CA LEU A 40 -1.94 -0.99 -0.70
C LEU A 40 -2.24 -1.89 0.49
N ASP A 41 -3.51 -2.15 0.78
CA ASP A 41 -3.93 -3.06 1.84
C ASP A 41 -3.41 -4.49 1.60
N ASP A 42 -3.48 -5.00 0.37
CA ASP A 42 -2.95 -6.33 0.02
C ASP A 42 -1.45 -6.48 0.31
N ILE A 43 -0.67 -5.45 0.03
CA ILE A 43 0.79 -5.46 0.29
C ILE A 43 1.08 -5.29 1.79
N ILE A 44 0.29 -4.49 2.51
CA ILE A 44 0.39 -4.38 3.97
C ILE A 44 0.05 -5.72 4.64
N ASN A 45 -0.95 -6.43 4.14
CA ASN A 45 -1.29 -7.75 4.66
C ASN A 45 -0.15 -8.76 4.44
N GLN A 46 0.45 -8.79 3.24
CA GLN A 46 1.64 -9.61 2.99
C GLN A 46 2.81 -9.24 3.90
N TYR A 47 3.01 -7.94 4.16
CA TYR A 47 4.02 -7.48 5.12
C TYR A 47 3.75 -8.02 6.53
N ASN A 48 2.50 -7.90 7.00
CA ASN A 48 2.09 -8.38 8.32
C ASN A 48 2.23 -9.90 8.42
N GLU A 49 1.81 -10.65 7.40
CA GLU A 49 2.00 -12.10 7.34
C GLU A 49 3.49 -12.49 7.40
N LEU A 50 4.38 -11.72 6.79
CA LEU A 50 5.82 -11.97 6.86
C LEU A 50 6.41 -11.64 8.23
N LEU A 51 5.86 -10.67 8.95
CA LEU A 51 6.24 -10.40 10.33
C LEU A 51 5.71 -11.49 11.28
N ASP A 52 4.45 -11.89 11.11
CA ASP A 52 3.79 -12.90 11.93
C ASP A 52 4.37 -14.31 11.71
N ASN A 53 4.82 -14.62 10.49
CA ASN A 53 5.47 -15.89 10.16
C ASN A 53 7.01 -15.84 10.27
N GLY A 54 7.58 -14.74 10.77
CA GLY A 54 8.98 -14.41 10.58
C GLY A 54 9.66 -13.58 11.66
N ILE A 55 9.31 -13.77 12.94
CA ILE A 55 10.19 -13.78 14.14
C ILE A 55 9.61 -14.78 15.15
#